data_AF-A0A535C9B6-F1
#
_entry.id   AF-A0A535C9B6-F1
#
_cell.length_a   1.000
_cell.length_b   1.000
_cell.length_c   1.000
_cell.angle_alpha   90.00
_cell.angle_beta   90.00
_cell.angle_gamma   90.00
#
_symmetry.space_group_name_H-M   'P 1'
#
loop_
_entity.id
_entity.type
_entity.pdbx_description
1 polymer ?
#
loop_
_entity_poly.entity_id
_entity_poly.type
_entity_poly.pdbx_seq_one_letter_code
_entity_poly.pdbx_strand_id
1 'polypeptide(L)'
;ERYHLMHLDTWLRRLAGSDGARERLAEALRTLWADALAVFSPVPGEEVLVRGGELPQPMATLRTRWLEQISPVLAGLGLPGPTADDLAAGAEDGRTRRTDAFRWLHGEFTMVAASERGATW
;
A
#
# COMPACT_ATOMS: atom_id res chain seq x y z
N GLU A 1 6.89 5.08 -11.78
CA GLU A 1 5.45 4.79 -11.51
C GLU A 1 4.48 4.76 -12.69
N ARG A 2 4.57 5.59 -13.75
CA ARG A 2 3.56 5.60 -14.83
C ARG A 2 3.26 4.21 -15.44
N TYR A 3 4.30 3.41 -15.68
CA TYR A 3 4.13 2.05 -16.22
C TYR A 3 3.45 1.10 -15.23
N HIS A 4 3.82 1.15 -13.94
CA HIS A 4 3.18 0.34 -12.90
C HIS A 4 1.69 0.66 -12.77
N LEU A 5 1.32 1.95 -12.81
CA LEU A 5 -0.09 2.37 -12.79
C LEU A 5 -0.87 1.88 -14.02
N MET A 6 -0.28 2.01 -15.22
CA MET A 6 -0.89 1.49 -16.45
C MET A 6 -1.11 -0.03 -16.37
N HIS A 7 -0.10 -0.75 -15.87
CA HIS A 7 -0.17 -2.20 -15.72
C HIS A 7 -1.25 -2.61 -14.71
N LEU A 8 -1.31 -1.92 -13.56
CA LEU A 8 -2.32 -2.12 -12.54
C LEU A 8 -3.73 -1.86 -13.06
N ASP A 9 -3.99 -0.72 -13.71
CA ASP A 9 -5.31 -0.38 -14.26
C ASP A 9 -5.76 -1.43 -15.30
N THR A 10 -4.83 -1.88 -16.15
CA THR A 10 -5.10 -2.95 -17.12
C THR A 10 -5.58 -4.24 -16.45
N TRP A 11 -4.89 -4.68 -15.40
CA TRP A 11 -5.25 -5.92 -14.70
C TRP A 11 -6.50 -5.77 -13.83
N LEU A 12 -6.69 -4.63 -13.17
CA LEU A 12 -7.91 -4.36 -12.39
C LEU A 12 -9.16 -4.48 -13.27
N ARG A 13 -9.15 -3.85 -14.46
CA ARG A 13 -10.26 -3.94 -15.42
C ARG A 13 -10.53 -5.36 -15.89
N ARG A 14 -9.48 -6.10 -16.25
CA ARG A 14 -9.58 -7.49 -16.72
C ARG A 14 -10.15 -8.42 -15.65
N LEU A 15 -9.66 -8.30 -14.42
CA LEU A 15 -10.09 -9.14 -13.31
C LEU A 15 -11.52 -8.78 -12.85
N ALA A 16 -11.87 -7.49 -12.82
CA ALA A 16 -13.22 -7.04 -12.46
C ALA A 16 -14.29 -7.47 -13.47
N GLY A 17 -13.92 -7.61 -14.75
CA GLY A 17 -14.80 -8.08 -15.83
C GLY A 17 -14.92 -9.60 -15.96
N SER A 18 -14.28 -10.38 -15.09
CA SER A 18 -14.31 -11.85 -15.13
C SER A 18 -15.11 -12.41 -13.95
N ASP A 19 -16.15 -13.19 -14.25
CA ASP A 19 -17.11 -13.70 -13.25
C ASP A 19 -16.47 -14.56 -12.14
N GLY A 20 -15.34 -15.22 -12.42
CA GLY A 20 -14.60 -15.98 -11.41
C GLY A 20 -13.45 -15.23 -10.74
N ALA A 21 -12.93 -14.16 -11.36
CA ALA A 21 -11.78 -13.42 -10.83
C ALA A 21 -12.20 -12.20 -9.99
N ARG A 22 -13.38 -11.65 -10.26
CA ARG A 22 -13.93 -10.48 -9.58
C ARG A 22 -14.07 -10.68 -8.08
N GLU A 23 -14.60 -11.82 -7.64
CA GLU A 23 -14.79 -12.09 -6.21
C GLU A 23 -13.45 -12.19 -5.48
N ARG A 24 -12.45 -12.86 -6.07
CA ARG A 24 -11.09 -12.94 -5.50
C ARG A 24 -10.42 -11.57 -5.45
N LEU A 25 -10.62 -10.74 -6.46
CA LEU A 25 -10.10 -9.37 -6.47
C LEU A 25 -10.78 -8.52 -5.38
N ALA A 26 -12.10 -8.62 -5.25
CA ALA A 26 -12.85 -7.91 -4.22
C ALA A 26 -12.41 -8.35 -2.81
N GLU A 27 -12.18 -9.64 -2.60
CA GLU A 27 -11.67 -10.15 -1.33
C GLU A 27 -10.26 -9.64 -1.03
N ALA A 28 -9.36 -9.70 -2.01
CA ALA A 28 -8.01 -9.15 -1.84
C ALA A 28 -8.03 -7.66 -1.47
N LEU A 29 -8.91 -6.87 -2.09
CA LEU A 29 -9.06 -5.45 -1.74
C LEU A 29 -9.53 -5.27 -0.30
N ARG A 30 -10.54 -6.03 0.17
CA ARG A 30 -11.01 -5.96 1.56
C ARG A 30 -9.90 -6.24 2.56
N THR A 31 -9.06 -7.24 2.29
CA THR A 31 -7.96 -7.60 3.19
C THR A 31 -6.84 -6.55 3.21
N LEU A 32 -6.59 -5.87 2.09
CA LEU A 32 -5.40 -5.03 1.92
C LEU A 32 -5.64 -3.54 2.23
N TRP A 33 -6.87 -3.12 2.57
CA TRP A 33 -7.16 -1.71 2.84
C TRP A 33 -6.35 -1.14 4.01
N ALA A 34 -6.26 -1.89 5.11
CA ALA A 34 -5.46 -1.50 6.27
C ALA A 34 -3.99 -1.27 5.89
N ASP A 35 -3.39 -2.19 5.13
CA ASP A 35 -2.00 -2.09 4.68
C ASP A 35 -1.79 -0.91 3.71
N ALA A 36 -2.74 -0.69 2.79
CA ALA A 36 -2.66 0.42 1.85
C ALA A 36 -2.75 1.78 2.56
N LEU A 37 -3.61 1.90 3.58
CA LEU A 37 -3.76 3.10 4.38
C LEU A 37 -2.55 3.33 5.30
N ALA A 38 -1.84 2.28 5.72
CA ALA A 38 -0.62 2.35 6.52
C ALA A 38 0.54 3.12 5.85
N VAL A 39 0.54 3.22 4.52
CA VAL A 39 1.52 4.04 3.78
C VAL A 39 1.47 5.51 4.22
N PHE A 40 0.28 5.98 4.58
CA PHE A 40 0.02 7.36 5.01
C PHE A 40 0.03 7.54 6.53
N SER A 41 0.60 6.60 7.30
CA SER A 41 0.86 6.84 8.72
C SER A 41 1.74 8.09 8.89
N PRO A 42 1.41 9.00 9.82
CA PRO A 42 2.22 10.18 10.12
C PRO A 42 3.67 9.80 10.40
N VAL A 43 4.60 10.67 10.00
CA VAL A 43 6.03 10.48 10.24
C VAL A 43 6.53 11.37 11.37
N PRO A 44 7.54 10.94 12.16
CA PRO A 44 8.16 11.80 13.15
C PRO A 44 8.71 13.08 12.52
N GLY A 45 8.35 14.24 13.08
CA GLY A 45 8.79 15.53 12.57
C GLY A 45 8.12 15.97 11.25
N GLU A 46 6.96 15.41 10.90
CA GLU A 46 6.25 15.70 9.65
C GLU A 46 6.17 17.20 9.32
N GLU A 47 5.78 18.05 10.28
CA GLU A 47 5.68 19.50 10.05
C GLU A 47 7.00 20.14 9.62
N VAL A 48 8.12 19.67 10.19
CA VAL A 48 9.46 20.17 9.84
C VAL A 48 9.82 19.73 8.42
N LEU A 49 9.56 18.48 8.07
CA LEU A 49 9.79 17.94 6.72
C LEU A 49 8.94 18.62 5.65
N VAL A 50 7.70 19.00 5.98
CA VAL A 50 6.85 19.77 5.06
C VAL A 50 7.39 21.18 4.88
N ARG A 51 7.81 21.83 5.97
CA ARG A 51 8.34 23.19 5.92
C ARG A 51 9.69 23.27 5.18
N GLY A 52 10.53 22.25 5.32
CA GLY A 52 11.81 22.14 4.63
C GLY A 52 11.70 21.72 3.16
N GLY A 53 10.54 21.17 2.76
CA GLY A 53 10.26 20.76 1.39
C GLY A 53 10.71 19.33 1.06
N GLU A 54 11.20 18.57 2.04
CA GLU A 54 11.52 17.15 1.89
C GLU A 54 10.25 16.30 1.78
N LEU A 55 9.18 16.71 2.47
CA LEU A 55 7.85 16.14 2.32
C LEU A 55 6.94 17.13 1.60
N PRO A 56 6.29 16.75 0.49
CA PRO A 56 5.52 17.71 -0.30
C PRO A 56 4.29 18.23 0.47
N GLN A 57 3.66 17.39 1.28
CA GLN A 57 2.45 17.68 2.06
C GLN A 57 2.33 16.72 3.26
N PRO A 58 1.54 17.06 4.29
CA PRO A 58 1.25 16.15 5.39
C PRO A 58 0.66 14.81 4.88
N MET A 59 1.01 13.69 5.51
CA MET A 59 0.55 12.35 5.11
C MET A 59 -0.98 12.26 5.01
N ALA A 60 -1.70 12.92 5.93
CA ALA A 60 -3.17 12.97 5.90
C ALA A 60 -3.71 13.62 4.62
N THR A 61 -3.03 14.65 4.09
CA THR A 61 -3.42 15.30 2.82
C THR A 61 -3.15 14.39 1.64
N LEU A 62 -2.01 13.69 1.64
CA LEU A 62 -1.68 12.72 0.60
C LEU A 62 -2.66 11.54 0.58
N ARG A 63 -3.08 11.06 1.77
CA ARG A 63 -4.10 10.02 1.92
C ARG A 63 -5.41 10.42 1.27
N THR A 64 -5.91 11.62 1.59
CA THR A 64 -7.16 12.14 1.01
C THR A 64 -7.06 12.22 -0.50
N ARG A 65 -5.99 12.81 -1.04
CA ARG A 65 -5.78 12.92 -2.49
C ARG A 65 -5.72 11.56 -3.18
N TRP A 66 -5.05 10.60 -2.56
CA TRP A 66 -4.97 9.24 -3.11
C TRP A 66 -6.34 8.57 -3.12
N LEU A 67 -7.11 8.65 -2.03
CA LEU A 67 -8.48 8.13 -1.96
C LEU A 67 -9.40 8.77 -3.01
N GLU A 68 -9.32 10.08 -3.20
CA GLU A 68 -10.07 10.82 -4.24
C GLU A 68 -9.74 10.32 -5.65
N GLN A 69 -8.49 9.94 -5.91
CA GLN A 69 -8.06 9.42 -7.21
C GLN A 69 -8.55 7.99 -7.46
N ILE A 70 -8.45 7.11 -6.46
CA ILE A 70 -8.75 5.69 -6.67
C ILE A 70 -10.23 5.34 -6.50
N SER A 71 -10.98 6.07 -5.69
CA SER A 71 -12.38 5.74 -5.38
C SER A 71 -13.27 5.70 -6.62
N PRO A 72 -13.20 6.67 -7.56
CA PRO A 72 -13.98 6.60 -8.80
C PRO A 72 -13.60 5.41 -9.69
N VAL A 73 -12.33 5.00 -9.69
CA VAL A 73 -11.85 3.86 -10.47
C VAL A 73 -12.44 2.57 -9.94
N LEU A 74 -12.37 2.35 -8.62
CA LEU A 74 -12.94 1.16 -7.99
C LEU A 74 -14.46 1.12 -8.11
N ALA A 75 -15.13 2.26 -7.87
CA ALA A 75 -16.58 2.37 -8.02
C ALA A 75 -17.03 2.09 -9.46
N GLY A 76 -16.32 2.63 -10.47
CA GLY A 76 -16.61 2.38 -11.88
C GLY A 76 -16.44 0.92 -12.32
N LEU A 77 -15.64 0.15 -11.57
CA LEU A 77 -15.47 -1.30 -11.77
C LEU A 77 -16.39 -2.13 -10.85
N GLY A 78 -17.16 -1.49 -9.98
CA GLY A 78 -17.97 -2.13 -8.94
C GLY A 78 -17.14 -2.97 -7.95
N LEU A 79 -15.94 -2.48 -7.63
CA LEU A 79 -15.03 -3.06 -6.64
C LEU A 79 -15.20 -2.34 -5.29
N PRO A 80 -14.96 -3.04 -4.16
CA PRO A 80 -15.13 -2.44 -2.84
C PRO A 80 -14.06 -1.37 -2.56
N GLY A 81 -14.50 -0.23 -2.02
CA GLY A 81 -13.64 0.77 -1.37
C GLY A 81 -13.32 0.39 0.09
N PRO A 82 -12.57 1.24 0.81
CA PRO A 82 -12.32 1.04 2.23
C PRO A 82 -13.61 1.22 3.04
N THR A 83 -13.74 0.47 4.12
CA THR A 83 -14.83 0.58 5.10
C THR A 83 -14.59 1.74 6.07
N ALA A 84 -15.60 2.09 6.87
CA ALA A 84 -15.43 3.07 7.95
C ALA A 84 -14.38 2.60 8.98
N ASP A 85 -14.34 1.30 9.26
CA ASP A 85 -13.36 0.70 10.17
C ASP A 85 -11.95 0.78 9.59
N ASP A 86 -11.77 0.56 8.29
CA ASP A 86 -10.46 0.73 7.64
C ASP A 86 -9.95 2.18 7.77
N LEU A 87 -10.85 3.16 7.59
CA LEU A 87 -10.51 4.59 7.68
C LEU A 87 -10.29 5.05 9.12
N ALA A 88 -10.97 4.43 10.07
CA ALA A 88 -10.88 4.73 11.51
C ALA A 88 -9.71 4.00 12.18
N ALA A 89 -9.32 2.83 11.68
CA ALA A 89 -8.13 2.12 12.09
C ALA A 89 -6.95 3.08 11.92
N GLY A 90 -6.49 3.62 13.05
CA GLY A 90 -5.28 4.43 13.10
C GLY A 90 -4.18 3.58 12.49
N ALA A 91 -3.67 4.05 11.36
CA ALA A 91 -2.74 3.34 10.51
C ALA A 91 -1.62 2.73 11.38
N GLU A 92 -1.62 1.40 11.55
CA GLU A 92 -0.52 0.75 12.27
C GLU A 92 0.76 1.15 11.53
N ASP A 93 1.70 1.78 12.24
CA ASP A 93 2.90 2.27 11.58
C ASP A 93 3.76 1.10 11.12
N GLY A 94 3.57 0.71 9.87
CA GLY A 94 4.33 -0.33 9.20
C GLY A 94 5.83 -0.03 9.16
N ARG A 95 6.27 1.21 9.43
CA ARG A 95 7.69 1.56 9.53
C ARG A 95 8.33 0.99 10.79
N THR A 96 7.59 0.95 11.89
CA THR A 96 8.08 0.51 13.21
C THR A 96 7.56 -0.88 13.62
N ARG A 97 6.43 -1.33 13.08
CA ARG A 97 5.87 -2.67 13.34
C ARG A 97 5.73 -3.47 12.05
N ARG A 98 6.38 -4.62 11.99
CA ARG A 98 6.40 -5.52 10.83
C ARG A 98 5.68 -6.82 11.14
N THR A 99 4.96 -7.36 10.16
CA THR A 99 4.30 -8.67 10.26
C THR A 99 5.30 -9.81 10.13
N ASP A 100 4.89 -11.02 10.48
CA ASP A 100 5.73 -12.22 10.28
C ASP A 100 6.02 -12.52 8.81
N ALA A 101 5.19 -12.04 7.88
CA ALA A 101 5.47 -12.13 6.45
C ALA A 101 6.76 -11.38 6.08
N PHE A 102 7.01 -10.21 6.67
CA PHE A 102 8.27 -9.49 6.47
C PHE A 102 9.45 -10.24 7.10
N ARG A 103 9.27 -10.83 8.29
CA ARG A 103 10.33 -11.62 8.95
C ARG A 103 10.77 -12.78 8.05
N TRP A 104 9.82 -13.53 7.49
CA TRP A 104 10.11 -14.61 6.56
C TRP A 104 10.79 -14.10 5.29
N LEU A 105 10.21 -13.09 4.63
CA LEU A 105 10.75 -12.50 3.40
C LEU A 105 12.19 -12.01 3.59
N HIS A 106 12.47 -11.31 4.68
CA HIS A 106 13.80 -10.78 4.97
C HIS A 106 14.81 -11.92 5.20
N GLY A 107 14.40 -13.01 5.86
CA GLY A 107 15.22 -14.21 6.02
C GLY A 107 15.64 -14.79 4.67
N GLU A 108 14.67 -15.03 3.79
CA GLU A 108 14.94 -15.55 2.44
C GLU A 108 15.79 -14.58 1.61
N PHE A 109 15.42 -13.30 1.60
CA PHE A 109 16.11 -12.28 0.82
C PHE A 109 17.57 -12.09 1.25
N THR A 110 17.87 -12.26 2.54
CA THR A 110 19.22 -12.08 3.09
C THR A 110 20.00 -13.37 3.26
N MET A 111 19.43 -14.53 2.90
CA MET A 111 20.00 -15.84 3.18
C MET A 111 21.47 -15.98 2.73
N VAL A 112 21.78 -15.60 1.49
CA VAL A 112 23.14 -15.70 0.93
C VAL A 112 24.10 -14.68 1.55
N ALA A 113 23.66 -13.44 1.73
CA ALA A 113 24.47 -12.42 2.38
C ALA A 113 24.76 -12.77 3.86
N ALA A 114 23.83 -13.47 4.51
CA ALA A 114 23.97 -13.92 5.89
C ALA A 114 24.84 -15.18 6.03
N SER A 115 24.89 -16.05 5.01
CA SER A 115 25.69 -17.29 5.05
C SER A 115 27.19 -17.01 5.00
N GLU A 116 27.61 -15.95 4.30
CA GLU A 116 29.02 -15.57 4.14
C GLU A 116 29.25 -14.08 4.42
N ARG A 117 29.27 -13.73 5.72
CA ARG A 117 29.49 -12.35 6.14
C ARG A 117 30.87 -11.86 5.69
N GLY A 118 30.89 -10.76 4.93
CA GLY A 118 32.12 -10.12 4.43
C GLY A 118 32.53 -10.51 3.02
N ALA A 119 31.80 -11.43 2.37
CA ALA A 119 31.97 -11.70 0.94
C ALA A 119 31.54 -10.50 0.08
N THR A 120 32.14 -10.35 -1.08
CA THR A 120 31.79 -9.32 -2.08
C THR A 120 31.23 -9.97 -3.33
N TRP A 121 30.09 -9.47 -3.81
CA TRP A 121 29.34 -9.96 -4.97
C TRP A 121 29.01 -8.80 -5.91
#